data_AF-A0A9P0L884-F1
#
_entry.id   AF-A0A9P0L884-F1
#
_cell.length_a   1.000
_cell.length_b   1.000
_cell.length_c   1.000
_cell.angle_alpha   90.00
_cell.angle_beta   90.00
_cell.angle_gamma   90.00
#
_symmetry.space_group_name_H-M   'P 1'
#
loop_
_entity.id
_entity.type
_entity.pdbx_description
1 polymer ?
#
loop_
_entity_poly.entity_id
_entity_poly.type
_entity_poly.pdbx_seq_one_letter_code
_entity_poly.pdbx_strand_id
1 'polypeptide(L)'
;MALVNADYEFIFVDVGKNGRLSDGGVIESTKFYHKLIHGQLHLPNNTDTENNFNFVFLGDEAFSLHENFLKPYPQRDLSYSKRIFNYRLSRARNVSENAFGLIAARFRILHTPIHMKNPENICYVVLAICSLHNFLRKRDTSYTTSTSFDQENLITKELQVDGKVDWQDKMLAKGKA
;
A
#
# COMPACT_ATOMS: atom_id res chain seq x y z
N MET A 1 -2.02 3.99 9.85
CA MET A 1 -1.19 4.13 8.64
C MET A 1 -0.17 3.01 8.61
N ALA A 2 0.15 2.47 7.44
CA ALA A 2 1.26 1.54 7.30
C ALA A 2 2.05 1.83 6.02
N LEU A 3 3.31 1.45 6.01
CA LEU A 3 4.15 1.36 4.83
C LEU A 3 4.43 -0.12 4.56
N VAL A 4 4.29 -0.52 3.30
CA VAL A 4 4.44 -1.90 2.86
C VAL A 4 5.44 -1.92 1.70
N ASN A 5 6.42 -2.85 1.74
CA ASN A 5 7.37 -3.02 0.65
C ASN A 5 6.85 -3.98 -0.42
N ALA A 6 7.60 -4.15 -1.52
CA ALA A 6 7.23 -5.02 -2.64
C ALA A 6 7.07 -6.50 -2.24
N ASP A 7 7.66 -6.94 -1.12
CA ASP A 7 7.56 -8.30 -0.59
C ASP A 7 6.31 -8.52 0.29
N TYR A 8 5.39 -7.54 0.29
CA TYR A 8 4.17 -7.48 1.10
C TYR A 8 4.46 -7.39 2.62
N GLU A 9 5.64 -6.92 3.01
CA GLU A 9 6.02 -6.78 4.42
C GLU A 9 5.73 -5.39 4.96
N PHE A 10 5.21 -5.32 6.18
CA PHE A 10 4.98 -4.06 6.89
C PHE A 10 6.30 -3.50 7.42
N ILE A 11 6.81 -2.42 6.83
CA ILE A 11 8.07 -1.78 7.24
C ILE A 11 7.86 -0.70 8.31
N PHE A 12 6.66 -0.13 8.36
CA PHE A 12 6.25 0.85 9.36
C PHE A 12 4.75 0.72 9.60
N VAL A 13 4.32 0.80 10.86
CA VAL A 13 2.92 0.76 11.24
C VAL A 13 2.69 1.78 12.37
N ASP A 14 1.71 2.66 12.16
CA ASP A 14 1.22 3.61 13.18
C ASP A 14 -0.28 3.38 13.41
N VAL A 15 -0.64 3.02 14.64
CA VAL A 15 -1.98 2.57 15.05
C VAL A 15 -2.51 3.47 16.16
N GLY A 16 -3.84 3.63 16.25
CA GLY A 16 -4.49 4.38 17.32
C GLY A 16 -4.78 5.84 16.99
N LYS A 17 -4.65 6.24 15.73
CA LYS A 17 -5.09 7.57 15.26
C LYS A 17 -6.62 7.61 15.17
N ASN A 18 -7.20 8.76 15.51
CA ASN A 18 -8.65 8.96 15.46
C ASN A 18 -9.14 8.87 14.01
N GLY A 19 -10.12 7.99 13.73
CA GLY A 19 -10.67 7.78 12.39
C GLY A 19 -11.43 8.96 11.80
N ARG A 20 -11.63 10.04 12.56
CA ARG A 20 -12.16 11.32 12.04
C ARG A 20 -11.11 12.20 11.37
N LEU A 21 -9.83 11.87 11.52
CA LEU A 21 -8.75 12.59 10.84
C LEU A 21 -8.71 12.16 9.37
N SER A 22 -8.52 13.13 8.46
CA SER A 22 -8.27 12.82 7.06
C SER A 22 -6.97 12.04 6.90
N ASP A 23 -6.83 11.27 5.83
CA ASP A 23 -5.61 10.50 5.57
C ASP A 23 -4.36 11.39 5.51
N GLY A 24 -4.51 12.62 4.96
CA GLY A 24 -3.48 13.66 5.00
C GLY A 24 -3.10 14.08 6.42
N GLY A 25 -4.07 14.36 7.28
CA GLY A 25 -3.82 14.70 8.69
C GLY A 25 -3.22 13.53 9.49
N VAL A 26 -3.60 12.30 9.15
CA VAL A 26 -3.04 11.09 9.76
C VAL A 26 -1.56 10.97 9.44
N ILE A 27 -1.16 11.09 8.16
CA ILE A 27 0.27 10.98 7.78
C ILE A 27 1.09 12.10 8.40
N GLU A 28 0.61 13.34 8.36
CA GLU A 28 1.34 14.51 8.87
C GLU A 28 1.65 14.40 10.37
N SER A 29 0.81 13.66 11.10
CA SER A 29 1.00 13.39 12.54
C SER A 29 1.95 12.22 12.86
N THR A 30 2.54 11.58 11.84
CA THR A 30 3.38 10.39 12.03
C THR A 30 4.86 10.75 12.13
N LYS A 31 5.60 9.99 12.96
CA LYS A 31 7.07 10.11 13.03
C LYS A 31 7.74 9.86 11.68
N PHE A 32 7.13 9.01 10.85
CA PHE A 32 7.60 8.76 9.49
C PHE A 32 7.60 10.04 8.67
N TYR A 33 6.47 10.75 8.60
CA TYR A 33 6.35 11.95 7.79
C TYR A 33 7.29 13.06 8.27
N HIS A 34 7.38 13.27 9.60
CA HIS A 34 8.35 14.22 10.15
C HIS A 34 9.79 13.89 9.76
N LYS A 35 10.19 12.61 9.82
CA LYS A 35 11.54 12.22 9.38
C LYS A 35 11.73 12.38 7.87
N LEU A 36 10.69 12.17 7.07
CA LEU A 36 10.74 12.33 5.63
C LEU A 36 11.03 13.79 5.25
N ILE A 37 10.20 14.72 5.74
CA ILE A 37 10.31 16.15 5.38
C ILE A 37 11.59 16.81 5.92
N HIS A 38 12.21 16.22 6.94
CA HIS A 38 13.48 16.70 7.50
C HIS A 38 14.71 15.93 6.97
N GLY A 39 14.55 15.04 5.98
CA GLY A 39 15.66 14.27 5.40
C GLY A 39 16.31 13.26 6.35
N GLN A 40 15.61 12.86 7.42
CA GLN A 40 16.12 11.98 8.49
C GLN A 40 15.81 10.50 8.26
N LEU A 41 15.22 10.15 7.11
CA LEU A 41 15.03 8.75 6.71
C LEU A 41 16.29 8.13 6.09
N HIS A 42 17.29 8.94 5.74
CA HIS A 42 18.51 8.50 5.06
C HIS A 42 18.20 7.67 3.81
N LEU A 43 17.31 8.18 2.96
CA LEU A 43 16.95 7.53 1.71
C LEU A 43 18.18 7.43 0.78
N PRO A 44 18.28 6.39 -0.05
CA PRO A 44 19.35 6.29 -1.04
C PRO A 44 19.41 7.51 -1.95
N ASN A 45 20.61 7.91 -2.37
CA ASN A 45 20.74 8.97 -3.36
C ASN A 45 20.23 8.46 -4.70
N ASN A 46 19.85 9.40 -5.57
CA ASN A 46 19.40 9.06 -6.93
C ASN A 46 20.45 8.22 -7.66
N THR A 47 21.74 8.54 -7.50
CA THR A 47 22.86 7.81 -8.10
C THR A 47 22.93 6.34 -7.70
N ASP A 48 22.26 5.97 -6.60
CA ASP A 48 22.24 4.62 -6.07
C ASP A 48 21.06 3.80 -6.60
N THR A 49 20.17 4.41 -7.41
CA THR A 49 18.99 3.73 -7.99
C THR A 49 19.20 3.40 -9.47
N GLU A 50 18.44 2.41 -9.96
CA GLU A 50 18.40 2.09 -11.38
C GLU A 50 17.89 3.32 -12.17
N ASN A 51 18.74 3.82 -13.08
CA ASN A 51 18.48 4.98 -13.95
C ASN A 51 18.48 6.36 -13.26
N ASN A 52 19.09 6.49 -12.08
CA ASN A 52 19.22 7.77 -11.37
C ASN A 52 17.88 8.42 -10.98
N PHE A 53 16.86 7.62 -10.65
CA PHE A 53 15.56 8.09 -10.19
C PHE A 53 15.52 8.35 -8.68
N ASN A 54 14.59 9.22 -8.25
CA ASN A 54 14.33 9.43 -6.83
C ASN A 54 13.81 8.16 -6.16
N PHE A 55 14.23 7.91 -4.92
CA PHE A 55 13.51 6.98 -4.05
C PHE A 55 12.18 7.62 -3.63
N VAL A 56 11.06 6.94 -3.91
CA VAL A 56 9.72 7.47 -3.70
C VAL A 56 8.82 6.48 -2.98
N PHE A 57 7.90 7.01 -2.17
CA PHE A 57 6.76 6.33 -1.60
C PHE A 57 5.54 6.55 -2.46
N LEU A 58 4.66 5.55 -2.53
CA LEU A 58 3.42 5.64 -3.29
C LEU A 58 2.29 5.95 -2.31
N GLY A 59 1.59 7.05 -2.54
CA GLY A 59 0.49 7.52 -1.72
C GLY A 59 -0.81 7.63 -2.50
N ASP A 60 -1.91 7.77 -1.78
CA ASP A 60 -3.21 8.14 -2.33
C ASP A 60 -3.28 9.64 -2.70
N GLU A 61 -4.40 10.09 -3.27
CA GLU A 61 -4.64 11.48 -3.64
C GLU A 61 -4.61 12.44 -2.43
N ALA A 62 -5.00 11.94 -1.26
CA ALA A 62 -5.06 12.67 0.01
C ALA A 62 -3.69 13.15 0.54
N PHE A 63 -2.60 12.65 -0.03
CA PHE A 63 -1.24 13.01 0.38
C PHE A 63 -0.78 14.32 -0.28
N SER A 64 -0.08 15.16 0.46
CA SER A 64 0.57 16.36 -0.08
C SER A 64 1.69 15.96 -1.06
N LEU A 65 1.89 16.73 -2.13
CA LEU A 65 2.95 16.44 -3.11
C LEU A 65 4.32 16.70 -2.47
N HIS A 66 5.22 15.73 -2.53
CA HIS A 66 6.59 15.80 -2.00
C HIS A 66 7.54 15.14 -3.01
N GLU A 67 8.83 15.51 -2.99
CA GLU A 67 9.83 14.97 -3.92
C GLU A 67 10.02 13.44 -3.84
N ASN A 68 9.65 12.86 -2.69
CA ASN A 68 9.67 11.43 -2.41
C ASN A 68 8.27 10.82 -2.33
N PHE A 69 7.22 11.51 -2.81
CA PHE A 69 5.86 10.95 -2.87
C PHE A 69 5.31 11.02 -4.28
N LEU A 70 4.90 9.86 -4.80
CA LEU A 70 4.07 9.78 -5.99
C LEU A 70 2.62 9.59 -5.58
N LYS A 71 1.76 10.40 -6.17
CA LYS A 71 0.31 10.34 -6.00
C LYS A 71 -0.39 10.46 -7.35
N PRO A 72 -1.64 9.95 -7.49
CA PRO A 72 -2.33 10.00 -8.76
C PRO A 72 -2.59 11.45 -9.19
N TYR A 73 -2.57 11.69 -10.50
CA TYR A 73 -3.14 12.91 -11.05
C TYR A 73 -4.64 12.97 -10.73
N PRO A 74 -5.18 14.17 -10.43
CA PRO A 74 -6.62 14.34 -10.22
C PRO A 74 -7.42 13.82 -11.41
N GLN A 75 -8.57 13.18 -11.18
CA GLN A 75 -9.36 12.50 -12.22
C GLN A 75 -9.99 13.42 -13.27
N ARG A 76 -9.88 14.75 -13.10
CA ARG A 76 -10.35 15.75 -14.06
C ARG A 76 -9.35 15.94 -15.20
N ASP A 77 -9.85 15.98 -16.43
CA ASP A 77 -9.08 16.33 -17.64
C ASP A 77 -7.77 15.53 -17.81
N LEU A 78 -7.83 14.21 -17.54
CA LEU A 78 -6.67 13.34 -17.67
C LEU A 78 -6.29 13.12 -19.14
N SER A 79 -5.10 13.58 -19.53
CA SER A 79 -4.47 13.18 -20.78
C SER A 79 -4.19 11.68 -20.79
N TYR A 80 -4.05 11.08 -21.98
CA TYR A 80 -3.75 9.66 -22.13
C TYR A 80 -2.53 9.20 -21.30
N SER A 81 -1.45 10.00 -21.31
CA SER A 81 -0.23 9.72 -20.51
C SER A 81 -0.50 9.75 -19.00
N LYS A 82 -1.32 10.69 -18.51
CA LYS A 82 -1.71 10.75 -17.09
C LYS A 82 -2.58 9.57 -16.68
N ARG A 83 -3.45 9.09 -17.58
CA ARG A 83 -4.25 7.88 -17.34
C ARG A 83 -3.36 6.65 -17.19
N ILE A 84 -2.35 6.49 -18.05
CA ILE A 84 -1.36 5.41 -17.95
C ILE A 84 -0.59 5.50 -16.62
N PHE A 85 -0.15 6.69 -16.24
CA PHE A 85 0.54 6.91 -14.97
C PHE A 85 -0.35 6.51 -13.78
N ASN A 86 -1.58 7.03 -13.70
CA ASN A 86 -2.52 6.70 -12.62
C ASN A 86 -2.79 5.20 -12.55
N TYR A 87 -2.95 4.55 -13.71
CA TYR A 87 -3.12 3.10 -13.78
C TYR A 87 -1.92 2.36 -13.16
N ARG A 88 -0.70 2.66 -13.61
CA ARG A 88 0.53 2.04 -13.08
C ARG A 88 0.75 2.33 -11.59
N LEU A 89 0.41 3.53 -11.14
CA LEU A 89 0.49 3.88 -9.73
C LEU A 89 -0.52 3.08 -8.90
N SER A 90 -1.76 2.93 -9.39
CA SER A 90 -2.76 2.09 -8.74
C SER A 90 -2.27 0.65 -8.63
N ARG A 91 -1.76 0.08 -9.73
CA ARG A 91 -1.19 -1.26 -9.78
C ARG A 91 -0.10 -1.48 -8.72
N ALA A 92 0.79 -0.53 -8.55
CA ALA A 92 1.85 -0.63 -7.56
C ALA A 92 1.31 -0.50 -6.12
N ARG A 93 0.23 0.27 -5.90
CA ARG A 93 -0.41 0.39 -4.59
C ARG A 93 -1.17 -0.87 -4.15
N ASN A 94 -1.62 -1.72 -5.08
CA ASN A 94 -2.26 -3.00 -4.77
C ASN A 94 -1.40 -3.88 -3.83
N VAL A 95 -0.08 -3.70 -3.80
CA VAL A 95 0.80 -4.39 -2.84
C VAL A 95 0.36 -4.14 -1.39
N SER A 96 0.07 -2.89 -1.04
CA SER A 96 -0.39 -2.54 0.31
C SER A 96 -1.78 -3.10 0.62
N GLU A 97 -2.70 -3.02 -0.34
CA GLU A 97 -4.06 -3.56 -0.22
C GLU A 97 -4.04 -5.08 -0.03
N ASN A 98 -3.24 -5.78 -0.83
CA ASN A 98 -3.04 -7.22 -0.73
C ASN A 98 -2.41 -7.65 0.59
N ALA A 99 -1.45 -6.88 1.12
CA ALA A 99 -0.88 -7.16 2.44
C ALA A 99 -1.95 -7.04 3.54
N PHE A 100 -2.81 -6.02 3.48
CA PHE A 100 -3.95 -5.87 4.40
C PHE A 100 -4.99 -6.99 4.22
N GLY A 101 -5.33 -7.34 2.99
CA GLY A 101 -6.24 -8.44 2.66
C GLY A 101 -5.73 -9.78 3.21
N LEU A 102 -4.43 -10.04 3.10
CA LEU A 102 -3.81 -11.27 3.57
C LEU A 102 -3.82 -11.36 5.10
N ILE A 103 -3.48 -10.29 5.82
CA ILE A 103 -3.59 -10.33 7.30
C ILE A 103 -5.05 -10.47 7.74
N ALA A 104 -6.00 -9.83 7.05
CA ALA A 104 -7.41 -10.03 7.34
C ALA A 104 -7.79 -11.50 7.13
N ALA A 105 -7.46 -12.11 5.99
CA ALA A 105 -7.79 -13.49 5.67
C ALA A 105 -7.17 -14.51 6.66
N ARG A 106 -5.95 -14.27 7.13
CA ARG A 106 -5.23 -15.17 8.04
C ARG A 106 -5.62 -15.00 9.50
N PHE A 107 -5.81 -13.76 9.95
CA PHE A 107 -6.06 -13.45 11.35
C PHE A 107 -7.54 -13.14 11.59
N ARG A 108 -8.32 -14.20 11.85
CA ARG A 108 -9.78 -14.12 12.06
C ARG A 108 -10.23 -13.12 13.12
N ILE A 109 -9.37 -12.76 14.08
CA ILE A 109 -9.65 -11.72 15.08
C ILE A 109 -9.98 -10.36 14.45
N LEU A 110 -9.52 -10.08 13.22
CA LEU A 110 -9.81 -8.85 12.49
C LEU A 110 -11.19 -8.84 11.82
N HIS A 111 -11.89 -9.98 11.77
CA HIS A 111 -13.20 -10.09 11.08
C HIS A 111 -14.37 -9.66 11.96
N THR A 112 -14.16 -9.53 13.26
CA THR A 112 -15.19 -9.16 14.22
C THR A 112 -14.74 -7.99 15.08
N PRO A 113 -15.69 -7.23 15.67
CA PRO A 113 -15.36 -6.23 16.66
C PRO A 113 -14.52 -6.83 17.79
N ILE A 114 -13.34 -6.24 18.02
CA ILE A 114 -12.41 -6.68 19.06
C ILE A 114 -12.86 -6.08 20.39
N HIS A 115 -13.51 -6.90 21.22
CA HIS A 115 -13.98 -6.48 22.54
C HIS A 115 -12.82 -6.51 23.54
N MET A 116 -12.23 -5.36 23.83
CA MET A 116 -11.20 -5.19 24.86
C MET A 116 -11.56 -4.03 25.79
N LYS A 117 -11.32 -4.22 27.09
CA LYS A 117 -11.60 -3.20 28.12
C LYS A 117 -10.75 -1.94 27.95
N ASN A 118 -9.50 -2.09 27.52
CA ASN A 118 -8.61 -0.99 27.20
C ASN A 118 -8.40 -0.91 25.67
N PRO A 119 -8.82 0.18 24.99
CA PRO A 119 -8.60 0.37 23.56
C PRO A 119 -7.12 0.32 23.14
N GLU A 120 -6.19 0.72 24.01
CA GLU A 120 -4.76 0.68 23.71
C GLU A 120 -4.25 -0.75 23.45
N ASN A 121 -4.89 -1.75 24.04
CA ASN A 121 -4.54 -3.16 23.81
C ASN A 121 -4.79 -3.58 22.36
N ILE A 122 -5.75 -2.95 21.68
CA ILE A 122 -6.03 -3.21 20.27
C ILE A 122 -4.83 -2.78 19.41
N CYS A 123 -4.14 -1.69 19.76
CA CYS A 123 -2.93 -1.27 19.06
C CYS A 123 -1.85 -2.36 19.13
N TYR A 124 -1.63 -2.96 20.31
CA TYR A 124 -0.67 -4.06 20.45
C TYR A 124 -1.08 -5.31 19.66
N VAL A 125 -2.38 -5.63 19.58
CA VAL A 125 -2.87 -6.74 18.73
C VAL A 125 -2.53 -6.51 17.26
N VAL A 126 -2.81 -5.32 16.74
CA VAL A 126 -2.52 -4.98 15.33
C VAL A 126 -1.02 -5.03 15.07
N LEU A 127 -0.19 -4.45 15.96
CA LEU A 127 1.26 -4.49 15.84
C LEU A 127 1.82 -5.92 15.89
N ALA A 128 1.27 -6.77 16.77
CA ALA A 128 1.63 -8.18 16.86
C ALA A 128 1.27 -8.93 15.59
N ILE A 129 0.10 -8.67 15.00
CA ILE A 129 -0.33 -9.26 13.72
C ILE A 129 0.63 -8.87 12.59
N CYS A 130 0.95 -7.60 12.42
CA CYS A 130 1.90 -7.14 11.39
C CYS A 130 3.29 -7.76 11.59
N SER A 131 3.76 -7.85 12.83
CA SER A 131 5.05 -8.46 13.16
C SER A 131 5.08 -9.96 12.86
N LEU A 132 4.03 -10.68 13.26
CA LEU A 132 3.90 -12.12 13.02
C LEU A 132 3.72 -12.42 11.52
N HIS A 133 2.97 -11.59 10.80
CA HIS A 133 2.86 -11.65 9.34
C HIS A 133 4.25 -11.60 8.68
N ASN A 134 5.05 -10.57 9.00
CA ASN A 134 6.40 -10.43 8.46
C ASN A 134 7.28 -11.65 8.82
N PHE A 135 7.18 -12.14 10.06
CA PHE A 135 7.94 -13.32 10.49
C PHE A 135 7.58 -14.57 9.68
N LEU A 136 6.28 -14.83 9.48
CA LEU A 136 5.80 -15.97 8.73
C LEU A 136 6.14 -15.86 7.24
N ARG A 137 6.02 -14.67 6.63
CA ARG A 137 6.45 -14.40 5.25
C ARG A 137 7.92 -14.78 5.02
N LYS A 138 8.79 -14.48 5.99
CA LYS A 138 10.23 -14.74 5.87
C LYS A 138 10.62 -16.20 6.12
N ARG A 139 9.83 -16.97 6.85
CA ARG A 139 10.22 -18.32 7.31
C ARG A 139 9.41 -19.45 6.73
N ASP A 140 8.21 -19.18 6.25
CA ASP A 140 7.29 -20.21 5.79
C ASP A 140 6.78 -19.89 4.39
N THR A 141 7.30 -20.61 3.39
CA THR A 141 6.89 -20.48 1.99
C THR A 141 5.42 -20.88 1.78
N SER A 142 4.79 -21.60 2.70
CA SER A 142 3.37 -21.97 2.65
C SER A 142 2.44 -20.90 3.23
N TYR A 143 2.99 -19.91 3.95
CA TYR A 143 2.19 -18.82 4.53
C TYR A 143 1.49 -17.98 3.45
N THR A 144 2.11 -17.89 2.27
CA THR A 144 1.53 -17.24 1.08
C THR A 144 1.76 -18.09 -0.15
N THR A 145 0.70 -18.29 -0.90
CA THR A 145 0.72 -18.94 -2.21
C THR A 145 0.72 -17.89 -3.32
N SER A 146 1.00 -18.30 -4.57
CA SER A 146 0.84 -17.43 -5.74
C SER A 146 -0.59 -16.88 -5.89
N THR A 147 -1.59 -17.59 -5.35
CA THR A 147 -2.99 -17.15 -5.30
C THR A 147 -3.33 -16.23 -4.14
N SER A 148 -2.38 -15.93 -3.25
CA SER A 148 -2.60 -15.04 -2.09
C SER A 148 -2.54 -13.55 -2.46
N PHE A 149 -2.11 -13.24 -3.68
CA PHE A 149 -1.88 -11.89 -4.15
C PHE A 149 -2.46 -11.72 -5.55
N ASP A 150 -2.96 -10.51 -5.83
CA ASP A 150 -3.32 -10.16 -7.20
C ASP A 150 -2.07 -10.18 -8.07
N GLN A 151 -2.14 -10.89 -9.19
CA GLN A 151 -1.02 -10.99 -10.14
C GLN A 151 -1.35 -10.24 -11.43
N GLU A 152 -0.34 -9.59 -12.01
CA GLU A 152 -0.44 -9.10 -13.38
C GLU A 152 -0.20 -10.25 -14.36
N ASN A 153 -1.08 -10.37 -15.35
CA ASN A 153 -0.68 -11.04 -16.56
C ASN A 153 0.24 -10.10 -17.36
N LEU A 154 1.53 -10.41 -17.41
CA LEU A 154 2.53 -9.56 -18.06
C LEU A 154 2.28 -9.34 -19.57
N ILE A 155 1.50 -10.23 -20.20
CA ILE A 155 1.14 -10.17 -21.62
C ILE A 155 -0.10 -9.30 -21.82
N THR A 156 -1.20 -9.58 -21.10
CA THR A 156 -2.47 -8.85 -21.27
C THR A 156 -2.52 -7.54 -20.50
N LYS A 157 -1.61 -7.35 -19.54
CA LYS A 157 -1.59 -6.26 -18.54
C LYS A 157 -2.77 -6.27 -17.58
N GLU A 158 -3.61 -7.30 -17.61
CA GLU A 158 -4.79 -7.40 -16.74
C GLU A 158 -4.40 -7.83 -15.32
N LEU A 159 -5.15 -7.33 -14.33
CA LEU A 159 -5.17 -7.81 -12.95
C LEU A 159 -5.93 -9.13 -12.88
N GLN A 160 -5.28 -10.15 -12.33
CA GLN A 160 -5.92 -11.37 -11.87
C GLN A 160 -6.11 -11.28 -10.36
N VAL A 161 -7.34 -10.99 -9.94
CA VAL A 161 -7.78 -10.93 -8.55
C VAL A 161 -8.29 -12.32 -8.15
N ASP A 162 -7.68 -12.94 -7.13
CA ASP A 162 -8.03 -14.30 -6.69
C ASP A 162 -8.05 -15.35 -7.84
N GLY A 163 -7.17 -15.20 -8.85
CA GLY A 163 -7.15 -16.06 -10.03
C GLY A 163 -8.31 -15.84 -11.02
N LYS A 164 -9.11 -14.78 -10.85
CA LYS A 164 -10.14 -14.30 -11.79
C LYS A 164 -9.74 -12.94 -12.37
N VAL A 165 -10.03 -12.71 -13.65
CA VAL A 165 -9.77 -11.40 -14.28
C VAL A 165 -10.69 -10.36 -13.65
N ASP A 166 -10.13 -9.25 -13.16
CA ASP A 166 -10.92 -8.13 -12.63
C ASP A 166 -11.72 -7.46 -13.75
N TRP A 167 -13.01 -7.23 -13.50
CA TRP A 167 -13.91 -6.58 -14.46
C TRP A 167 -13.67 -5.07 -14.56
N GLN A 168 -12.95 -4.46 -13.61
CA GLN A 168 -12.60 -3.03 -13.67
C GLN A 168 -11.59 -2.71 -14.79
N ASP A 169 -10.75 -3.67 -15.21
CA ASP A 169 -9.84 -3.51 -16.36
C ASP A 169 -10.60 -3.34 -17.70
N LYS A 170 -11.81 -3.90 -17.83
CA LYS A 170 -12.60 -3.79 -19.07
C LYS A 170 -13.07 -2.36 -19.37
N MET A 171 -13.09 -1.47 -18.37
CA MET A 171 -13.48 -0.06 -18.55
C MET A 171 -12.32 0.82 -19.04
N LEU A 172 -11.06 0.38 -18.88
CA LEU A 172 -9.89 1.08 -19.43
C LEU A 172 -9.50 0.55 -20.82
N ALA A 173 -9.74 -0.73 -21.10
CA ALA A 173 -9.51 -1.33 -22.42
C ALA A 173 -10.55 -0.89 -23.49
N LYS A 174 -11.76 -0.51 -23.06
CA LYS A 174 -12.75 0.11 -23.95
C LYS A 174 -12.65 1.62 -23.83
N GLY A 175 -11.76 2.21 -24.64
CA GLY A 175 -11.89 3.60 -25.02
C GLY A 175 -13.31 3.83 -25.53
N LYS A 176 -14.13 4.52 -24.74
CA LYS A 176 -15.34 5.14 -25.25
C LYS A 176 -14.88 6.29 -26.14
N ALA A 177 -14.99 6.05 -27.45
CA ALA A 177 -15.16 7.09 -28.45
C ALA A 177 -16.38 7.96 -28.10
#